data_AF-A0A5J5DAH4-F1
#
_entry.id   AF-A0A5J5DAH4-F1
#
_cell.length_a   1.000
_cell.length_b   1.000
_cell.length_c   1.000
_cell.angle_alpha   90.00
_cell.angle_beta   90.00
_cell.angle_gamma   90.00
#
_symmetry.space_group_name_H-M   'P 1'
#
loop_
_entity.id
_entity.type
_entity.pdbx_description
1 polymer ?
#
loop_
_entity_poly.entity_id
_entity_poly.type
_entity_poly.pdbx_seq_one_letter_code
_entity_poly.pdbx_strand_id
1 'polypeptide(L)'
;MNELNVKLQGKDQFVYDMYTNVRAFKSKLTLFYRQISNESFTHFPTLATHKEATRHAKTYSQSLNDLHREFCHWFSDLKKKIDKSLQLVSCPLLHDPETAPHDLQLVL
;
A
#
# COMPACT_ATOMS: atom_id res chain seq x y z
N MET A 1 0.16 7.77 -12.04
CA MET A 1 -0.12 6.35 -11.70
C MET A 1 1.09 5.43 -11.90
N ASN A 2 2.17 5.85 -12.59
CA ASN A 2 3.33 4.99 -12.86
C ASN A 2 4.37 4.90 -11.74
N GLU A 3 4.57 5.95 -10.95
CA GLU A 3 5.67 5.97 -9.97
C GLU A 3 5.46 4.98 -8.81
N LEU A 4 4.22 4.85 -8.30
CA LEU A 4 3.89 3.82 -7.32
C LEU A 4 4.05 2.43 -7.91
N ASN A 5 3.56 2.21 -9.14
CA ASN A 5 3.66 0.89 -9.78
C ASN A 5 5.13 0.48 -9.99
N VAL A 6 5.98 1.42 -10.42
CA VAL A 6 7.44 1.22 -10.51
C VAL A 6 8.04 0.92 -9.14
N LYS A 7 7.61 1.64 -8.09
CA LYS A 7 7.99 1.43 -6.68
C LYS A 7 7.33 0.20 -6.02
N LEU A 8 6.55 -0.59 -6.76
CA LEU A 8 5.98 -1.86 -6.30
C LEU A 8 6.48 -3.04 -7.13
N GLN A 9 6.96 -2.80 -8.36
CA GLN A 9 7.52 -3.80 -9.26
C GLN A 9 8.92 -4.29 -8.87
N GLY A 10 9.54 -3.70 -7.84
CA GLY A 10 10.41 -4.44 -6.94
C GLY A 10 11.81 -4.83 -7.44
N LYS A 11 12.37 -4.18 -8.47
CA LYS A 11 13.81 -4.31 -8.69
C LYS A 11 14.53 -3.53 -7.58
N ASP A 12 15.13 -4.26 -6.64
CA ASP A 12 16.02 -3.76 -5.58
C ASP A 12 15.37 -2.90 -4.47
N GLN A 13 14.08 -3.07 -4.19
CA GLN A 13 13.40 -2.30 -3.15
C GLN A 13 13.31 -3.04 -1.83
N PHE A 14 13.83 -2.43 -0.76
CA PHE A 14 13.67 -2.93 0.59
C PHE A 14 12.20 -3.03 0.95
N VAL A 15 11.84 -4.10 1.65
CA VAL A 15 10.47 -4.36 2.12
C VAL A 15 9.92 -3.18 2.93
N TYR A 16 10.80 -2.46 3.64
CA TYR A 16 10.48 -1.23 4.36
C TYR A 16 10.06 -0.07 3.45
N ASP A 17 10.70 0.12 2.30
CA ASP A 17 10.37 1.18 1.34
C ASP A 17 9.03 0.89 0.67
N MET A 18 8.80 -0.37 0.29
CA MET A 18 7.49 -0.82 -0.18
C MET A 18 6.42 -0.55 0.88
N TYR A 19 6.70 -0.86 2.16
CA TYR A 19 5.77 -0.59 3.26
C TYR A 19 5.40 0.90 3.35
N THR A 20 6.40 1.77 3.30
CA THR A 20 6.22 3.22 3.38
C THR A 20 5.45 3.77 2.18
N ASN A 21 5.74 3.29 0.97
CA ASN A 21 5.06 3.69 -0.26
C ASN A 21 3.58 3.31 -0.24
N VAL A 22 3.25 2.08 0.18
CA VAL A 22 1.85 1.63 0.28
C VAL A 22 1.09 2.42 1.34
N ARG A 23 1.72 2.67 2.50
CA ARG A 23 1.11 3.50 3.55
C ARG A 23 0.79 4.90 3.04
N ALA A 24 1.75 5.56 2.40
CA ALA A 24 1.55 6.90 1.84
C ALA A 24 0.46 6.91 0.75
N PHE A 25 0.42 5.89 -0.11
CA PHE A 25 -0.61 5.79 -1.15
C PHE A 25 -2.01 5.62 -0.56
N LYS A 26 -2.18 4.75 0.44
CA LYS A 26 -3.46 4.61 1.15
C LYS A 26 -3.94 5.93 1.73
N SER A 27 -3.05 6.70 2.37
CA SER A 27 -3.38 8.04 2.89
C SER A 27 -3.83 8.99 1.78
N LYS A 28 -3.21 8.96 0.60
CA LYS A 28 -3.65 9.74 -0.57
C LYS A 28 -5.05 9.32 -1.03
N LEU A 29 -5.34 8.02 -1.10
CA LEU A 29 -6.67 7.53 -1.46
C LEU A 29 -7.75 8.02 -0.49
N THR A 30 -7.47 7.99 0.82
CA THR A 30 -8.38 8.54 1.84
C THR A 30 -8.59 10.04 1.68
N LEU A 31 -7.52 10.80 1.41
CA LEU A 31 -7.61 12.24 1.16
C LEU A 31 -8.49 12.54 -0.06
N PHE A 32 -8.23 11.87 -1.19
CA PHE A 32 -8.97 12.06 -2.43
C PHE A 32 -10.44 11.65 -2.27
N TYR A 33 -10.71 10.55 -1.56
CA TYR A 33 -12.06 10.11 -1.25
C TYR A 33 -12.84 11.22 -0.51
N ARG A 34 -12.25 11.81 0.53
CA ARG A 34 -12.91 12.87 1.32
C ARG A 34 -13.14 14.14 0.50
N GLN A 35 -12.15 14.56 -0.27
CA GLN A 35 -12.24 15.75 -1.10
C GLN A 35 -13.30 15.59 -2.20
N ILE A 36 -13.27 14.49 -2.96
CA ILE A 36 -14.25 14.26 -4.02
C ILE A 36 -15.66 14.07 -3.45
N SER A 37 -15.81 13.44 -2.28
CA SER A 37 -17.12 13.33 -1.60
C SER A 37 -17.69 14.69 -1.20
N ASN A 38 -16.83 15.71 -1.05
CA ASN A 38 -17.20 17.10 -0.80
C ASN A 38 -17.11 17.96 -2.09
N GLU A 39 -17.13 17.33 -3.27
CA GLU A 39 -17.07 17.99 -4.58
C GLU A 39 -15.84 18.87 -4.81
N SER A 40 -14.76 18.59 -4.06
CA SER A 40 -13.48 19.29 -4.15
C SER A 40 -12.51 18.50 -5.03
N PHE A 41 -12.15 19.07 -6.18
CA PHE A 41 -11.27 18.44 -7.18
C PHE A 41 -9.86 19.05 -7.22
N THR A 42 -9.40 19.69 -6.13
CA THR A 42 -8.14 20.46 -6.05
C THR A 42 -6.90 19.69 -6.53
N HIS A 43 -6.84 18.36 -6.33
CA HIS A 43 -5.72 17.53 -6.77
C HIS A 43 -5.92 16.87 -8.14
N PHE A 44 -7.04 17.16 -8.81
CA PHE A 44 -7.39 16.64 -10.13
C PHE A 44 -7.77 17.81 -11.06
N PRO A 45 -6.82 18.68 -11.45
CA PRO A 45 -7.11 19.90 -12.20
C PRO A 45 -7.83 19.64 -13.53
N THR A 46 -7.44 18.59 -14.27
CA THR A 46 -8.14 18.19 -15.49
C THR A 46 -9.58 17.77 -15.20
N LEU A 47 -9.83 17.01 -14.12
CA LEU A 47 -11.18 16.62 -13.73
C LEU A 47 -12.01 17.84 -13.28
N ALA A 48 -11.39 18.78 -12.56
CA ALA A 48 -12.03 20.01 -12.11
C ALA A 48 -12.58 20.86 -13.27
N THR A 49 -11.95 20.78 -14.46
CA THR A 49 -12.45 21.47 -15.67
C THR A 49 -13.65 20.78 -16.33
N HIS A 50 -13.98 19.54 -15.94
CA HIS A 50 -15.04 18.77 -16.56
C HIS A 50 -16.40 19.10 -15.93
N LYS A 51 -17.38 19.52 -16.74
CA LYS A 51 -18.72 19.92 -16.26
C LYS A 51 -19.46 18.82 -15.50
N GLU A 52 -19.19 17.56 -15.83
CA GLU A 52 -19.83 16.40 -15.20
C GLU A 52 -19.08 15.88 -13.96
N ALA A 53 -17.97 16.50 -13.54
CA ALA A 53 -17.17 16.00 -12.42
C ALA A 53 -18.00 15.85 -11.13
N THR A 54 -18.81 16.87 -10.81
CA THR A 54 -19.73 16.85 -9.66
C THR A 54 -20.79 15.75 -9.78
N ARG A 55 -21.36 15.56 -10.98
CA ARG A 55 -22.37 14.52 -11.25
C ARG A 55 -21.84 13.11 -10.94
N HIS A 56 -20.55 12.89 -11.18
CA HIS A 56 -19.89 11.60 -10.98
C HIS A 56 -19.11 11.50 -9.66
N ALA A 57 -19.13 12.54 -8.82
CA ALA A 57 -18.36 12.59 -7.56
C ALA A 57 -18.60 11.36 -6.68
N LYS A 58 -19.87 10.94 -6.52
CA LYS A 58 -20.21 9.73 -5.76
C LYS A 58 -19.55 8.48 -6.33
N THR A 59 -19.59 8.29 -7.65
CA THR A 59 -18.98 7.15 -8.33
C THR A 59 -17.47 7.15 -8.14
N TYR A 60 -16.82 8.30 -8.33
CA TYR A 60 -15.37 8.43 -8.14
C TYR A 60 -14.94 8.17 -6.69
N SER A 61 -15.66 8.71 -5.71
CA SER A 61 -15.41 8.44 -4.30
C SER A 61 -15.58 6.96 -3.98
N GLN A 62 -16.61 6.31 -4.52
CA GLN A 62 -16.81 4.88 -4.35
C GLN A 62 -15.59 4.09 -4.88
N SER A 63 -15.16 4.37 -6.11
CA SER A 63 -13.98 3.71 -6.71
C SER A 63 -12.70 3.94 -5.91
N LEU A 64 -12.49 5.14 -5.35
CA LEU A 64 -11.33 5.42 -4.48
C LEU A 64 -11.39 4.63 -3.17
N ASN A 65 -12.57 4.50 -2.57
CA ASN A 65 -12.77 3.73 -1.36
C ASN A 65 -12.58 2.23 -1.61
N ASP A 66 -13.09 1.72 -2.72
CA ASP A 66 -12.91 0.32 -3.11
C ASP A 66 -11.42 0.01 -3.35
N LEU A 67 -10.72 0.88 -4.08
CA LEU A 67 -9.28 0.78 -4.26
C LEU A 67 -8.52 0.82 -2.92
N HIS A 68 -8.92 1.70 -2.00
CA HIS A 68 -8.32 1.75 -0.67
C HIS A 68 -8.53 0.42 0.10
N ARG A 69 -9.71 -0.19 -0.01
CA ARG A 69 -10.00 -1.49 0.61
C ARG A 69 -9.14 -2.60 0.05
N GLU A 70 -8.96 -2.66 -1.27
CA GLU A 70 -8.08 -3.62 -1.91
C GLU A 70 -6.63 -3.47 -1.43
N PHE A 71 -6.11 -2.24 -1.34
CA PHE A 71 -4.78 -1.99 -0.80
C PHE A 71 -4.68 -2.33 0.69
N CYS A 72 -5.74 -2.16 1.49
CA CYS A 72 -5.77 -2.63 2.88
C CYS A 72 -5.68 -4.16 2.97
N HIS A 73 -6.45 -4.87 2.16
CA HIS A 73 -6.50 -6.33 2.14
C HIS A 73 -5.15 -6.90 1.68
N TRP A 74 -4.71 -6.54 0.47
CA TRP A 74 -3.45 -7.00 -0.10
C TRP A 74 -2.27 -6.75 0.83
N PHE A 75 -2.22 -5.56 1.45
CA PHE A 75 -1.12 -5.21 2.33
C PHE A 75 -1.18 -5.91 3.70
N SER A 76 -2.37 -6.23 4.20
CA SER A 76 -2.52 -7.07 5.39
C SER A 76 -1.94 -8.46 5.15
N ASP A 77 -2.20 -9.06 4.00
CA ASP A 77 -1.67 -10.38 3.64
C ASP A 77 -0.16 -10.33 3.39
N LEU A 78 0.31 -9.27 2.76
CA LEU A 78 1.74 -9.02 2.59
C LEU A 78 2.44 -8.87 3.94
N LYS A 79 1.87 -8.09 4.88
CA LYS A 79 2.39 -7.96 6.24
C LYS A 79 2.45 -9.31 6.93
N LYS A 80 1.40 -10.13 6.87
CA LYS A 80 1.42 -11.49 7.47
C LYS A 80 2.52 -12.38 6.89
N LYS A 81 2.81 -12.28 5.59
CA LYS A 81 3.88 -13.04 4.93
C LYS A 81 5.26 -12.55 5.34
N ILE A 82 5.45 -11.25 5.42
CA ILE A 82 6.72 -10.62 5.79
C ILE A 82 6.99 -10.75 7.29
N ASP A 83 5.98 -10.65 8.17
CA ASP A 83 6.20 -10.66 9.63
C ASP A 83 6.87 -11.97 10.07
N LYS A 84 6.57 -13.10 9.41
CA LYS A 84 7.27 -14.37 9.65
C LYS A 84 8.75 -14.32 9.28
N SER A 85 9.11 -13.68 8.17
CA SER A 85 10.52 -13.55 7.78
C SER A 85 11.22 -12.48 8.60
N LEU A 86 10.59 -11.33 8.84
CA LEU A 86 11.09 -10.25 9.69
C LEU A 86 11.31 -10.70 11.12
N GLN A 87 10.44 -11.53 11.73
CA GLN A 87 10.67 -12.04 13.08
C GLN A 87 11.95 -12.89 13.18
N LEU A 88 12.26 -13.69 12.15
CA LEU A 88 13.53 -14.41 12.06
C LEU A 88 14.73 -13.44 12.04
N VAL A 89 14.65 -12.35 11.26
CA VAL A 89 15.79 -11.42 11.10
C VAL A 89 15.89 -10.39 12.24
N SER A 90 14.78 -10.06 12.91
CA SER A 90 14.74 -9.02 13.94
C SER A 90 15.32 -9.48 15.27
N CYS A 91 15.20 -10.78 15.55
CA CYS A 91 15.74 -11.42 16.75
C CYS A 91 16.36 -12.78 16.41
N PRO A 92 17.47 -12.82 15.65
CA PRO A 92 18.08 -14.07 15.19
C PRO A 92 18.40 -15.01 16.37
N LEU A 93 18.94 -14.42 17.44
CA LEU A 93 19.38 -15.07 18.67
C LEU A 93 18.24 -15.57 19.59
N LEU A 94 16.98 -15.28 19.29
CA LEU A 94 15.81 -15.75 20.06
C LEU A 94 15.05 -16.89 19.36
N HIS A 95 15.45 -17.28 18.15
CA HIS A 95 14.86 -18.39 17.42
C HIS A 95 15.72 -19.65 17.54
N ASP A 96 15.08 -20.80 17.72
CA ASP A 96 15.75 -22.11 17.69
C ASP A 96 16.18 -22.43 16.24
N PRO A 97 17.49 -22.54 15.95
CA PRO A 97 18.00 -22.85 14.62
C PRO A 97 17.42 -24.13 14.04
N GLU A 98 17.08 -25.12 14.88
CA GLU A 98 16.54 -26.41 14.45
C GLU A 98 15.09 -26.31 13.92
N THR A 99 14.39 -25.23 14.27
CA THR A 99 13.01 -24.97 13.84
C THR A 99 12.90 -24.03 12.62
N ALA A 100 14.03 -23.44 12.22
CA ALA A 100 14.09 -22.51 11.10
C ALA A 100 14.12 -23.23 9.74
N PRO A 101 13.67 -22.57 8.65
CA PRO A 101 13.86 -23.08 7.28
C PRO A 101 15.34 -23.37 7.02
N HIS A 102 15.65 -24.49 6.34
CA HIS A 102 17.01 -25.01 6.19
C HIS A 102 18.02 -23.97 5.66
N ASP A 103 17.57 -23.18 4.71
CA ASP A 103 18.29 -22.09 4.03
C ASP A 103 18.56 -20.87 4.94
N LEU A 104 18.00 -20.83 6.14
CA LEU A 104 18.16 -19.76 7.13
C LEU A 104 18.80 -20.22 8.45
N GLN A 105 19.08 -21.52 8.63
CA GLN A 105 19.62 -22.06 9.88
C GLN A 105 21.03 -21.55 10.23
N LEU A 106 21.85 -21.20 9.23
CA LEU A 106 23.23 -20.74 9.40
C LEU A 106 23.37 -19.20 9.49
N VAL A 107 22.26 -18.47 9.32
CA VAL A 107 22.21 -16.99 9.37
C VAL A 107 21.44 -16.45 10.57
N LEU A 108 20.80 -17.34 11.35
CA LEU A 108 20.27 -17.05 12.69
C LEU A 108 21.42 -16.98 13.72
#